data_AF-B3XL16-F1
#
_entry.id   AF-B3XL16-F1
#
_cell.length_a   1.000
_cell.length_b   1.000
_cell.length_c   1.000
_cell.angle_alpha   90.00
_cell.angle_beta   90.00
_cell.angle_gamma   90.00
#
_symmetry.space_group_name_H-M   'P 1'
#
loop_
_entity.id
_entity.type
_entity.pdbx_description
1 polymer ?
#
loop_
_entity_poly.entity_id
_entity_poly.type
_entity_poly.pdbx_seq_one_letter_code
_entity_poly.pdbx_strand_id
1 'polypeptide(L)'
;MKMKTPVQMTDDLAHFIKETREDTAFPHESLYVDLLEQWKVLSRYQLAYADKESKLLYNAYWNSMSHWYKIFDKEREHLLEPTALPSEDLMDFYSGLIEDLMDHVLSLVPPSPHSTVIKLTDFRVLLSNELRKITQLDLEIQGPIDFAMIMDYWKMLGESFDREKIK
;
A
#
# COMPACT_ATOMS: atom_id res chain seq x y z
N MET A 1 -15.22 6.24 15.71
CA MET A 1 -14.81 4.83 15.45
C MET A 1 -13.49 4.57 16.15
N LYS A 2 -13.32 3.41 16.80
CA LYS A 2 -11.98 2.97 17.25
C LYS A 2 -11.12 2.68 16.02
N MET A 3 -9.84 3.03 16.07
CA MET A 3 -8.89 2.73 15.00
C MET A 3 -8.69 1.20 14.94
N LYS A 4 -8.89 0.60 13.76
CA LYS A 4 -8.65 -0.84 13.55
C LYS A 4 -7.16 -1.13 13.65
N THR A 5 -6.81 -2.27 14.25
CA THR A 5 -5.40 -2.73 14.28
C THR A 5 -4.97 -3.19 12.89
N PRO A 6 -3.65 -3.25 12.60
CA PRO A 6 -3.13 -3.82 11.35
C PRO A 6 -3.73 -5.20 11.01
N VAL A 7 -3.84 -6.07 12.01
CA VAL A 7 -4.42 -7.40 11.85
C VAL A 7 -5.90 -7.32 11.46
N GLN A 8 -6.68 -6.47 12.14
CA GLN A 8 -8.11 -6.31 11.81
C GLN A 8 -8.32 -5.79 10.39
N MET A 9 -7.55 -4.78 9.96
CA MET A 9 -7.62 -4.26 8.58
C MET A 9 -7.25 -5.34 7.56
N THR A 10 -6.23 -6.16 7.87
CA THR A 10 -5.79 -7.29 7.02
C THR A 10 -6.87 -8.36 6.90
N ASP A 11 -7.52 -8.73 8.00
CA ASP A 11 -8.59 -9.73 8.01
C ASP A 11 -9.82 -9.23 7.25
N ASP A 12 -10.18 -7.95 7.40
CA ASP A 12 -11.29 -7.33 6.70
C ASP A 12 -11.03 -7.25 5.18
N LEU A 13 -9.82 -6.89 4.77
CA LEU A 13 -9.42 -6.89 3.35
C LEU A 13 -9.46 -8.30 2.76
N ALA A 14 -9.02 -9.31 3.53
CA ALA A 14 -9.11 -10.71 3.12
C ALA A 14 -10.56 -11.20 2.97
N HIS A 15 -11.48 -10.67 3.78
CA HIS A 15 -12.89 -10.97 3.64
C HIS A 15 -13.46 -10.36 2.37
N PHE A 16 -13.21 -9.07 2.13
CA PHE A 16 -13.62 -8.37 0.92
C PHE A 16 -13.19 -9.11 -0.35
N ILE A 17 -11.91 -9.47 -0.48
CA ILE A 17 -11.37 -10.19 -1.65
C ILE A 17 -12.10 -11.52 -1.91
N LYS A 18 -12.50 -12.23 -0.84
CA LYS A 18 -13.29 -13.46 -0.97
C LYS A 18 -14.73 -13.19 -1.42
N GLU A 19 -15.34 -12.13 -0.94
CA GLU A 19 -16.70 -11.73 -1.32
C GLU A 19 -16.77 -11.27 -2.77
N THR A 20 -15.76 -10.52 -3.24
CA THR A 20 -15.69 -9.97 -4.60
C THR A 20 -15.04 -10.90 -5.62
N ARG A 21 -14.50 -12.04 -5.18
CA ARG A 21 -13.78 -13.03 -6.01
C ARG A 21 -12.53 -12.50 -6.69
N GLU A 22 -11.96 -11.43 -6.15
CA GLU A 22 -10.64 -10.92 -6.58
C GLU A 22 -9.50 -11.89 -6.27
N ASP A 23 -9.75 -12.91 -5.44
CA ASP A 23 -8.84 -14.05 -5.25
C ASP A 23 -8.55 -14.84 -6.54
N THR A 24 -9.31 -14.59 -7.62
CA THR A 24 -9.11 -15.20 -8.93
C THR A 24 -8.31 -14.35 -9.91
N ALA A 25 -7.97 -13.11 -9.55
CA ALA A 25 -7.13 -12.22 -10.36
C ALA A 25 -5.74 -12.82 -10.56
N PHE A 26 -5.12 -12.58 -11.71
CA PHE A 26 -3.72 -12.93 -11.88
C PHE A 26 -2.84 -12.01 -11.01
N PRO A 27 -1.58 -12.41 -10.73
CA PRO A 27 -0.67 -11.57 -9.96
C PRO A 27 -0.61 -10.16 -10.54
N HIS A 28 -0.66 -9.15 -9.67
CA HIS A 28 -0.59 -7.74 -10.03
C HIS A 28 -1.77 -7.19 -10.84
N GLU A 29 -2.88 -7.93 -10.95
CA GLU A 29 -4.09 -7.39 -11.59
C GLU A 29 -5.04 -6.69 -10.61
N SER A 30 -4.94 -7.02 -9.31
CA SER A 30 -5.79 -6.46 -8.27
C SER A 30 -4.95 -5.73 -7.22
N LEU A 31 -5.23 -4.43 -7.05
CA LEU A 31 -4.69 -3.63 -5.96
C LEU A 31 -4.92 -4.30 -4.61
N TYR A 32 -6.12 -4.81 -4.38
CA TYR A 32 -6.53 -5.34 -3.08
C TYR A 32 -5.79 -6.63 -2.76
N VAL A 33 -5.58 -7.50 -3.75
CA VAL A 33 -4.78 -8.72 -3.59
C VAL A 33 -3.34 -8.38 -3.24
N ASP A 34 -2.70 -7.50 -4.00
CA ASP A 34 -1.31 -7.12 -3.74
C ASP A 34 -1.15 -6.43 -2.37
N LEU A 35 -2.10 -5.55 -1.99
CA LEU A 35 -2.14 -4.95 -0.66
C LEU A 35 -2.34 -5.98 0.45
N LEU A 36 -3.18 -6.99 0.25
CA LEU A 36 -3.37 -8.05 1.22
C LEU A 36 -2.07 -8.85 1.44
N GLU A 37 -1.34 -9.16 0.36
CA GLU A 37 -0.06 -9.84 0.46
C GLU A 37 0.97 -9.01 1.23
N GLN A 38 1.08 -7.73 0.89
CA GLN A 38 1.92 -6.77 1.60
C GLN A 38 1.54 -6.70 3.09
N TRP A 39 0.25 -6.50 3.41
CA TRP A 39 -0.23 -6.32 4.78
C TRP A 39 -0.02 -7.59 5.62
N LYS A 40 -0.18 -8.78 5.04
CA LYS A 40 0.14 -10.05 5.73
C LYS A 40 1.61 -10.14 6.13
N VAL A 41 2.53 -9.63 5.32
CA VAL A 41 3.97 -9.60 5.63
C VAL A 41 4.24 -8.56 6.71
N LEU A 42 3.81 -7.31 6.49
CA LEU A 42 4.18 -6.17 7.34
C LEU A 42 3.50 -6.22 8.72
N SER A 43 2.29 -6.77 8.83
CA SER A 43 1.55 -6.84 10.11
C SER A 43 2.15 -7.82 11.11
N ARG A 44 2.98 -8.75 10.63
CA ARG A 44 3.69 -9.74 11.47
C ARG A 44 4.99 -9.21 12.04
N TYR A 45 5.38 -7.99 11.69
CA TYR A 45 6.63 -7.39 12.15
C TYR A 45 6.66 -7.24 13.67
N GLN A 46 7.72 -7.74 14.31
CA GLN A 46 7.87 -7.70 15.77
C GLN A 46 8.55 -6.40 16.22
N LEU A 47 7.73 -5.40 16.58
CA LEU A 47 8.19 -4.10 17.08
C LEU A 47 9.08 -4.17 18.33
N ALA A 48 8.97 -5.22 19.15
CA ALA A 48 9.69 -5.32 20.43
C ALA A 48 11.22 -5.19 20.25
N TYR A 49 11.77 -5.74 19.17
CA TYR A 49 13.21 -5.76 18.89
C TYR A 49 13.64 -4.75 17.83
N ALA A 50 12.72 -3.92 17.36
CA ALA A 50 12.97 -2.94 16.32
C ALA A 50 13.77 -1.74 16.87
N ASP A 51 14.68 -1.22 16.04
CA ASP A 51 15.36 0.04 16.32
C ASP A 51 14.39 1.23 16.20
N LYS A 52 14.87 2.42 16.58
CA LYS A 52 14.03 3.63 16.63
C LYS A 52 13.47 3.99 15.25
N GLU A 53 14.28 3.90 14.21
CA GLU A 53 13.89 4.25 12.84
C GLU A 53 12.87 3.27 12.27
N SER A 54 13.07 1.96 12.48
CA SER A 54 12.10 0.93 12.12
C SER A 54 10.75 1.13 12.82
N LYS A 55 10.76 1.52 14.10
CA LYS A 55 9.54 1.84 14.85
C LYS A 55 8.81 3.06 14.30
N LEU A 56 9.55 4.12 13.97
CA LEU A 56 8.97 5.33 13.38
C LEU A 56 8.35 5.02 12.03
N LEU A 57 9.08 4.33 11.15
CA LEU A 57 8.61 3.96 9.82
C LEU A 57 7.41 2.99 9.88
N TYR A 58 7.41 2.03 10.80
CA TYR A 58 6.26 1.15 11.05
C TYR A 58 5.01 1.93 11.45
N ASN A 59 5.16 2.88 12.38
CA ASN A 59 4.03 3.68 12.83
C ASN A 59 3.53 4.61 11.73
N ALA A 60 4.44 5.24 10.96
CA ALA A 60 4.09 6.07 9.82
C ALA A 60 3.28 5.28 8.80
N TYR A 61 3.78 4.12 8.37
CA TYR A 61 3.12 3.24 7.43
C TYR A 61 1.72 2.84 7.91
N TRP A 62 1.58 2.28 9.12
CA TRP A 62 0.29 1.80 9.60
C TRP A 62 -0.70 2.91 9.93
N ASN A 63 -0.22 4.10 10.30
CA ASN A 63 -1.07 5.28 10.44
C ASN A 63 -1.63 5.68 9.07
N SER A 64 -0.81 5.73 8.02
CA SER A 64 -1.30 5.98 6.65
C SER A 64 -2.28 4.91 6.20
N MET A 65 -1.97 3.63 6.40
CA MET A 65 -2.86 2.53 6.01
C MET A 65 -4.19 2.56 6.78
N SER A 66 -4.20 3.05 8.02
CA SER A 66 -5.45 3.26 8.75
C SER A 66 -6.31 4.38 8.17
N HIS A 67 -5.71 5.41 7.56
CA HIS A 67 -6.44 6.46 6.85
C HIS A 67 -6.95 5.94 5.51
N TRP A 68 -6.08 5.29 4.73
CA TRP A 68 -6.43 4.66 3.46
C TRP A 68 -7.59 3.68 3.64
N TYR A 69 -7.51 2.82 4.66
CA TYR A 69 -8.55 1.83 4.96
C TYR A 69 -9.91 2.49 5.27
N LYS A 70 -9.94 3.68 5.88
CA LYS A 70 -11.21 4.40 6.11
C LYS A 70 -11.83 4.95 4.83
N ILE A 71 -11.02 5.24 3.81
CA ILE A 71 -11.52 5.61 2.49
C ILE A 71 -12.06 4.34 1.82
N PHE A 72 -11.23 3.29 1.77
CA PHE A 72 -11.62 1.98 1.25
C PHE A 72 -12.94 1.48 1.85
N ASP A 73 -13.10 1.46 3.18
CA ASP A 73 -14.30 0.96 3.85
C ASP A 73 -15.57 1.77 3.51
N LYS A 74 -15.43 3.02 3.05
CA LYS A 74 -16.55 3.84 2.55
C LYS A 74 -16.82 3.59 1.07
N GLU A 75 -15.76 3.51 0.27
CA GLU A 75 -15.86 3.34 -1.19
C GLU A 75 -16.16 1.89 -1.59
N ARG A 76 -15.99 0.91 -0.71
CA ARG A 76 -16.09 -0.52 -1.05
C ARG A 76 -17.44 -0.94 -1.64
N GLU A 77 -18.53 -0.25 -1.29
CA GLU A 77 -19.85 -0.52 -1.84
C GLU A 77 -19.94 -0.05 -3.30
N HIS A 78 -19.20 0.99 -3.65
CA HIS A 78 -19.10 1.55 -5.01
C HIS A 78 -18.08 0.82 -5.89
N LEU A 79 -17.12 0.10 -5.31
CA LEU A 79 -16.16 -0.73 -6.07
C LEU A 79 -16.84 -1.80 -6.93
N LEU A 80 -18.07 -2.20 -6.56
CA LEU A 80 -18.86 -3.18 -7.30
C LEU A 80 -19.70 -2.56 -8.41
N GLU A 81 -19.77 -1.22 -8.48
CA GLU A 81 -20.56 -0.51 -9.46
C GLU A 81 -19.76 -0.30 -10.75
N PRO A 82 -20.26 -0.78 -11.91
CA PRO A 82 -19.57 -0.63 -13.17
C PRO A 82 -19.47 0.86 -13.51
N THR A 83 -18.25 1.38 -13.47
CA THR A 83 -17.94 2.77 -13.80
C THR A 83 -17.30 2.80 -15.18
N ALA A 84 -17.69 3.77 -16.01
CA ALA A 84 -17.11 3.94 -17.33
C ALA A 84 -15.60 4.20 -17.21
N LEU A 85 -14.81 3.44 -17.95
CA LEU A 85 -13.37 3.67 -18.05
C LEU A 85 -13.13 5.09 -18.63
N PRO A 86 -12.23 5.89 -18.02
CA PRO A 86 -11.79 7.14 -18.61
C PRO A 86 -11.13 6.89 -19.98
N SER A 87 -11.02 7.95 -20.80
CA SER A 87 -10.31 7.86 -22.08
C SER A 87 -8.88 7.37 -21.89
N GLU A 88 -8.31 6.71 -22.90
CA GLU A 88 -6.92 6.22 -22.91
C GLU A 88 -5.92 7.31 -22.49
N ASP A 89 -6.00 8.50 -23.10
CA ASP A 89 -5.17 9.67 -22.72
C ASP A 89 -5.22 10.02 -21.22
N LEU A 90 -6.37 9.79 -20.58
CA LEU A 90 -6.58 10.11 -19.18
C LEU A 90 -6.06 8.98 -18.28
N MET A 91 -6.14 7.72 -18.72
CA MET A 91 -5.48 6.59 -18.04
C MET A 91 -3.96 6.74 -18.08
N ASP A 92 -3.39 7.12 -19.22
CA ASP A 92 -1.95 7.37 -19.37
C ASP A 92 -1.49 8.49 -18.43
N PHE A 93 -2.27 9.57 -18.35
CA PHE A 93 -1.99 10.68 -17.44
C PHE A 93 -2.00 10.23 -15.97
N TYR A 94 -3.03 9.49 -15.53
CA TYR A 94 -3.10 9.01 -14.15
C TYR A 94 -2.02 7.98 -13.83
N SER A 95 -1.69 7.11 -14.79
CA SER A 95 -0.61 6.13 -14.63
C SER A 95 0.73 6.83 -14.41
N GLY A 96 1.05 7.86 -15.22
CA GLY A 96 2.25 8.67 -15.02
C GLY A 96 2.30 9.39 -13.66
N LEU A 97 1.16 9.91 -13.18
CA LEU A 97 1.10 10.49 -11.83
C LEU A 97 1.32 9.46 -10.72
N ILE A 98 0.81 8.24 -10.89
CA ILE A 98 1.02 7.14 -9.95
C ILE A 98 2.49 6.74 -9.93
N GLU A 99 3.15 6.63 -11.09
CA GLU A 99 4.58 6.34 -11.20
C GLU A 99 5.43 7.40 -10.49
N ASP A 100 5.14 8.68 -10.69
CA ASP A 100 5.82 9.78 -9.99
C ASP A 100 5.66 9.68 -8.46
N LEU A 101 4.46 9.30 -7.99
CA LEU A 101 4.20 9.09 -6.56
C LEU A 101 4.92 7.84 -6.02
N MET A 102 4.98 6.76 -6.79
CA MET A 102 5.73 5.55 -6.45
C MET A 102 7.21 5.87 -6.24
N ASP A 103 7.82 6.58 -7.20
CA ASP A 103 9.22 6.99 -7.16
C ASP A 103 9.52 7.90 -5.98
N HIS A 104 8.65 8.90 -5.73
CA HIS A 104 8.76 9.76 -4.55
C HIS A 104 8.77 8.96 -3.26
N VAL A 105 7.77 8.09 -3.06
CA VAL A 105 7.67 7.28 -1.82
C VAL A 105 8.86 6.35 -1.65
N LEU A 106 9.29 5.67 -2.71
CA LEU A 106 10.45 4.79 -2.67
C LEU A 106 11.74 5.54 -2.34
N SER A 107 11.88 6.80 -2.77
CA SER A 107 13.02 7.65 -2.43
C SER A 107 13.07 8.06 -0.95
N LEU A 108 11.92 8.06 -0.27
CA LEU A 108 11.80 8.42 1.15
C LEU A 108 12.03 7.23 2.09
N VAL A 109 12.01 6.00 1.59
CA VAL A 109 12.31 4.82 2.42
C VAL A 109 13.80 4.84 2.74
N PRO A 110 14.21 4.86 4.03
CA PRO A 110 15.61 4.92 4.39
C PRO A 110 16.38 3.76 3.78
N PRO A 111 17.60 4.00 3.28
CA PRO A 111 18.45 2.92 2.83
C PRO A 111 18.69 1.97 4.00
N SER A 112 18.55 0.67 3.74
CA SER A 112 18.93 -0.35 4.71
C SER A 112 20.38 -0.11 5.14
N PRO A 113 20.72 -0.19 6.44
CA PRO A 113 22.11 -0.08 6.85
C PRO A 113 22.95 -1.08 6.06
N HIS A 114 23.97 -0.58 5.34
CA HIS A 114 24.93 -1.36 4.54
C HIS A 114 25.85 -2.24 5.40
N SER A 115 25.33 -2.86 6.45
CA SER A 115 26.02 -3.99 7.06
C SER A 115 25.95 -5.15 6.09
N THR A 116 27.04 -5.91 5.98
CA THR A 116 27.21 -7.08 5.09
C THR A 116 26.15 -8.19 5.33
N VAL A 117 25.26 -8.00 6.31
CA VAL A 117 24.15 -8.87 6.68
C VAL A 117 22.84 -8.07 6.68
N ILE A 118 22.00 -8.29 5.67
CA ILE A 118 20.63 -7.77 5.65
C ILE A 118 19.83 -8.53 6.71
N LYS A 119 19.38 -7.82 7.76
CA LYS A 119 18.45 -8.42 8.73
C LYS A 119 17.04 -8.37 8.14
N LEU A 120 16.45 -9.52 7.86
CA LEU A 120 15.03 -9.62 7.48
C LEU A 120 14.07 -9.12 8.58
N THR A 121 14.59 -8.87 9.78
CA THR A 121 13.86 -8.21 10.89
C THR A 121 14.01 -6.69 10.88
N ASP A 122 14.60 -6.09 9.84
CA ASP A 122 14.63 -4.65 9.64
C ASP A 122 13.37 -4.22 8.88
N PHE A 123 12.57 -3.33 9.49
CA PHE A 123 11.32 -2.90 8.86
C PHE A 123 11.56 -2.12 7.57
N ARG A 124 12.70 -1.40 7.43
CA ARG A 124 13.03 -0.65 6.21
C ARG A 124 13.18 -1.59 5.01
N VAL A 125 13.87 -2.71 5.20
CA VAL A 125 14.08 -3.74 4.17
C VAL A 125 12.76 -4.39 3.80
N LEU A 126 11.97 -4.80 4.80
CA LEU A 126 10.67 -5.42 4.58
C LEU A 126 9.75 -4.48 3.81
N LEU A 127 9.60 -3.24 4.28
CA LEU A 127 8.76 -2.25 3.63
C LEU A 127 9.23 -1.95 2.21
N SER A 128 10.53 -1.72 1.98
CA SER A 128 11.05 -1.44 0.64
C SER A 128 10.75 -2.58 -0.34
N ASN A 129 10.93 -3.84 0.10
CA ASN A 129 10.62 -5.00 -0.71
C ASN A 129 9.13 -5.10 -1.04
N GLU A 130 8.25 -4.90 -0.05
CA GLU A 130 6.81 -4.99 -0.28
C GLU A 130 6.27 -3.80 -1.08
N LEU A 131 6.85 -2.60 -0.98
CA LEU A 131 6.48 -1.46 -1.82
C LEU A 131 6.86 -1.70 -3.30
N ARG A 132 8.05 -2.28 -3.55
CA ARG A 132 8.51 -2.66 -4.90
C ARG A 132 7.70 -3.78 -5.56
N LYS A 133 6.90 -4.53 -4.79
CA LYS A 133 5.93 -5.46 -5.36
C LYS A 133 4.69 -4.73 -5.86
N ILE A 134 4.19 -3.76 -5.10
CA ILE A 134 3.02 -2.95 -5.50
C ILE A 134 3.31 -2.15 -6.77
N THR A 135 4.57 -1.75 -7.03
CA THR A 135 4.92 -1.09 -8.30
C THR A 135 4.83 -2.00 -9.53
N GLN A 136 4.54 -3.29 -9.36
CA GLN A 136 4.31 -4.22 -10.47
C GLN A 136 2.83 -4.31 -10.85
N LEU A 137 1.94 -3.63 -10.10
CA LEU A 137 0.52 -3.55 -10.40
C LEU A 137 0.29 -3.09 -11.83
N ASP A 138 -0.47 -3.86 -12.60
CA ASP A 138 -0.84 -3.53 -13.97
C ASP A 138 -1.88 -2.41 -13.96
N LEU A 139 -1.43 -1.19 -14.25
CA LEU A 139 -2.27 0.00 -14.26
C LEU A 139 -3.24 0.02 -15.45
N GLU A 140 -2.95 -0.69 -16.55
CA GLU A 140 -3.77 -0.63 -17.78
C GLU A 140 -5.15 -1.27 -17.60
N ILE A 141 -5.31 -2.13 -16.60
CA ILE A 141 -6.54 -2.89 -16.35
C ILE A 141 -7.30 -2.42 -15.11
N GLN A 142 -6.86 -1.35 -14.45
CA GLN A 142 -7.49 -0.86 -13.22
C GLN A 142 -8.77 -0.09 -13.51
N GLY A 143 -9.76 -0.25 -12.63
CA GLY A 143 -10.99 0.54 -12.66
C GLY A 143 -10.77 1.99 -12.19
N PRO A 144 -11.67 2.92 -12.51
CA PRO A 144 -11.52 4.34 -12.13
C PRO A 144 -11.42 4.56 -10.61
N ILE A 145 -12.15 3.77 -9.84
CA ILE A 145 -12.08 3.84 -8.37
C ILE A 145 -10.76 3.22 -7.88
N ASP A 146 -10.30 2.12 -8.47
CA ASP A 146 -9.01 1.51 -8.12
C ASP A 146 -7.85 2.48 -8.39
N PHE A 147 -7.88 3.23 -9.50
CA PHE A 147 -6.95 4.33 -9.75
C PHE A 147 -6.93 5.36 -8.62
N ALA A 148 -8.11 5.80 -8.17
CA ALA A 148 -8.19 6.73 -7.03
C ALA A 148 -7.61 6.10 -5.75
N MET A 149 -7.90 4.83 -5.49
CA MET A 149 -7.37 4.09 -4.34
C MET A 149 -5.85 3.92 -4.40
N ILE A 150 -5.27 3.69 -5.59
CA ILE A 150 -3.81 3.60 -5.80
C ILE A 150 -3.15 4.97 -5.55
N MET A 151 -3.72 6.05 -6.10
CA MET A 151 -3.22 7.40 -5.87
C MET A 151 -3.25 7.76 -4.38
N ASP A 152 -4.36 7.48 -3.69
CA ASP A 152 -4.50 7.74 -2.27
C ASP A 152 -3.50 6.92 -1.44
N TYR A 153 -3.26 5.66 -1.82
CA TYR A 153 -2.25 4.81 -1.17
C TYR A 153 -0.87 5.47 -1.19
N TRP A 154 -0.38 5.83 -2.38
CA TRP A 154 0.96 6.42 -2.52
C TRP A 154 1.05 7.81 -1.93
N LYS A 155 0.03 8.65 -2.14
CA LYS A 155 -0.01 10.00 -1.58
C LYS A 155 0.03 10.00 -0.05
N MET A 156 -0.76 9.16 0.61
CA MET A 156 -0.78 9.08 2.06
C MET A 156 0.53 8.53 2.64
N LEU A 157 1.21 7.64 1.93
CA LEU A 157 2.54 7.18 2.32
C LEU A 157 3.56 8.30 2.18
N GLY A 158 3.58 9.02 1.05
CA GLY A 158 4.49 10.14 0.82
C GLY A 158 4.34 11.23 1.88
N GLU A 159 3.11 11.68 2.11
CA GLU A 159 2.80 12.69 3.14
C GLU A 159 3.23 12.24 4.55
N SER A 160 3.07 10.96 4.89
CA SER A 160 3.47 10.45 6.19
C SER A 160 4.99 10.30 6.34
N PHE A 161 5.69 9.86 5.30
CA PHE A 161 7.15 9.69 5.35
C PHE A 161 7.86 11.06 5.36
N ASP A 162 7.33 12.03 4.62
CA ASP A 162 7.81 13.42 4.64
C ASP A 162 7.62 14.06 6.02
N ARG A 163 6.45 13.88 6.65
CA ARG A 163 6.14 14.47 7.96
C ARG A 163 7.06 13.97 9.07
N GLU A 164 7.31 12.66 9.09
CA GLU A 164 8.15 12.03 10.10
C GLU A 164 9.65 12.33 9.89
N LYS A 165 10.00 13.08 8.83
CA LYS A 165 11.39 13.39 8.43
C LYS A 165 12.24 12.13 8.40
N ILE A 166 11.68 11.07 7.84
CA ILE A 166 12.37 9.81 7.67
C ILE A 166 13.55 10.08 6.73
N LYS A 167 14.75 10.19 7.29
CA LYS A 167 16.03 10.47 6.62
C LYS A 167 17.10 9.56 7.18
#